data_AF-A0A2A2XTL8-F1
#
_entry.id   AF-A0A2A2XTL8-F1
#
_cell.length_a   1.000
_cell.length_b   1.000
_cell.length_c   1.000
_cell.angle_alpha   90.00
_cell.angle_beta   90.00
_cell.angle_gamma   90.00
#
_symmetry.space_group_name_H-M   'P 1'
#
loop_
_entity.id
_entity.type
_entity.pdbx_description
1 polymer ?
#
loop_
_entity_poly.entity_id
_entity_poly.type
_entity_poly.pdbx_seq_one_letter_code
_entity_poly.pdbx_strand_id
1 'polypeptide(L)' 'MKVVADTNTLISGFLWNGASAQFLDAGLDSRFTIFSSKALLDEFEVTLSAPKFLSRLWPRG' A
#
# COMPACT_ATOMS: atom_id res chain seq x y z
N MET A 1 -0.64 -15.68 -8.94
CA MET A 1 0.42 -14.82 -9.53
C MET A 1 1.21 -14.18 -8.39
N LYS A 2 2.53 -13.95 -8.55
CA LYS A 2 3.37 -13.27 -7.55
C LYS A 2 3.64 -11.84 -8.03
N VAL A 3 3.36 -10.84 -7.20
CA VAL A 3 3.48 -9.43 -7.58
C VAL A 3 4.35 -8.72 -6.55
N VAL A 4 5.29 -7.91 -7.02
CA VAL A 4 5.97 -6.91 -6.19
C VAL A 4 5.36 -5.57 -6.56
N ALA A 5 4.72 -4.92 -5.61
CA ALA A 5 4.10 -3.62 -5.82
C ALA A 5 5.12 -2.51 -5.53
N ASP A 6 5.08 -1.45 -6.34
CA ASP A 6 5.85 -0.24 -6.06
C ASP A 6 5.37 0.43 -4.76
N THR A 7 6.28 1.09 -4.05
CA THR A 7 5.99 1.81 -2.82
C THR A 7 4.85 2.81 -3.01
N ASN A 8 4.81 3.57 -4.12
CA ASN A 8 3.72 4.51 -4.39
C ASN A 8 2.38 3.82 -4.63
N THR A 9 2.39 2.61 -5.20
CA THR A 9 1.15 1.83 -5.41
C THR A 9 0.58 1.41 -4.06
N LEU A 10 1.42 0.93 -3.14
CA LEU A 10 0.99 0.59 -1.78
C LEU A 10 0.48 1.84 -1.06
N ILE A 11 1.25 2.93 -1.02
CA ILE A 11 0.86 4.21 -0.40
C ILE A 11 -0.49 4.69 -0.95
N SER A 12 -0.66 4.65 -2.27
CA SER A 12 -1.89 5.06 -2.94
C SER A 12 -3.08 4.19 -2.53
N GLY A 13 -2.86 2.86 -2.46
CA GLY A 13 -3.92 1.91 -2.11
C GLY A 13 -4.37 2.01 -0.66
N PHE A 14 -3.46 2.31 0.27
CA PHE A 14 -3.80 2.51 1.69
C PHE A 14 -4.50 3.85 1.93
N LEU A 15 -4.01 4.94 1.33
CA LEU A 15 -4.45 6.30 1.68
C LEU A 15 -5.60 6.85 0.83
N TRP A 16 -5.89 6.26 -0.33
CA TRP A 16 -6.98 6.68 -1.22
C TRP A 16 -7.81 5.50 -1.72
N ASN A 17 -9.01 5.81 -2.20
CA ASN A 17 -9.81 4.88 -2.99
C ASN A 17 -9.35 4.89 -4.46
N GLY A 18 -9.73 3.87 -5.22
CA GLY A 18 -9.45 3.77 -6.66
C GLY A 18 -8.71 2.50 -7.04
N ALA A 19 -8.04 2.51 -8.20
CA ALA A 19 -7.39 1.32 -8.76
C ALA A 19 -6.36 0.69 -7.81
N SER A 20 -5.53 1.49 -7.13
CA SER A 20 -4.54 0.98 -6.18
C SER A 20 -5.19 0.37 -4.92
N ALA A 21 -6.34 0.88 -4.48
CA ALA A 21 -7.09 0.27 -3.39
C ALA A 21 -7.70 -1.07 -3.82
N GLN A 22 -8.34 -1.10 -5.00
CA GLN A 22 -8.89 -2.34 -5.58
C GLN A 22 -7.79 -3.39 -5.84
N PHE A 23 -6.58 -2.96 -6.17
CA PHE A 23 -5.42 -3.83 -6.29
C PHE A 23 -5.08 -4.46 -4.93
N LEU A 24 -5.02 -3.67 -3.84
CA LEU A 24 -4.79 -4.22 -2.50
C LEU A 24 -5.91 -5.17 -2.09
N ASP A 25 -7.18 -4.79 -2.32
CA ASP A 25 -8.34 -5.63 -2.02
C ASP A 25 -8.27 -6.97 -2.77
N ALA A 26 -7.87 -6.96 -4.05
CA ALA A 26 -7.67 -8.17 -4.83
C ALA A 26 -6.52 -9.06 -4.29
N GLY A 27 -5.47 -8.44 -3.75
CA GLY A 27 -4.39 -9.16 -3.07
C GLY A 27 -4.85 -9.79 -1.74
N LEU A 28 -5.68 -9.08 -0.97
CA LEU A 28 -6.29 -9.58 0.27
C LEU A 28 -7.31 -10.70 -0.01
N ASP A 29 -8.08 -10.58 -1.08
CA ASP A 29 -8.98 -11.60 -1.63
C ASP A 29 -8.23 -12.83 -2.21
N SER A 30 -6.90 -12.90 -2.06
CA SER A 30 -6.06 -13.99 -2.54
C SER A 30 -6.08 -14.20 -4.07
N ARG A 31 -6.45 -13.19 -4.87
CA ARG A 31 -6.40 -13.28 -6.34
C ARG A 31 -4.95 -13.31 -6.85
N PHE A 32 -4.03 -12.77 -6.06
CA PHE A 32 -2.59 -12.89 -6.23
C PHE A 32 -1.89 -12.66 -4.89
N THR A 33 -0.60 -12.95 -4.84
CA THR A 33 0.21 -12.76 -3.63
C THR A 33 1.13 -11.57 -3.81
N ILE A 34 1.03 -10.58 -2.93
CA ILE A 34 1.95 -9.45 -2.85
C ILE A 34 3.19 -9.89 -2.08
N PHE A 35 4.36 -9.72 -2.69
CA PHE A 35 5.65 -9.89 -2.05
C PHE A 35 6.26 -8.51 -1.80
N SER A 36 6.94 -8.40 -0.66
CA SER A 36 7.73 -7.23 -0.31
C SER A 36 9.09 -7.67 0.21
N SER A 37 10.01 -6.72 0.34
CA SER A 37 11.32 -6.91 0.94
C SER A 37 11.51 -5.93 2.10
N LYS A 38 12.49 -6.16 2.97
CA LYS A 38 12.82 -5.22 4.05
C LYS A 38 13.05 -3.80 3.52
N ALA A 39 13.79 -3.66 2.42
CA ALA A 39 14.08 -2.36 1.82
C ALA A 39 12.82 -1.63 1.33
N LEU A 40 11.86 -2.35 0.73
CA LEU A 40 10.59 -1.76 0.29
C LEU A 40 9.69 -1.38 1.47
N LEU A 41 9.68 -2.20 2.54
CA LEU A 41 8.95 -1.88 3.76
C LEU A 41 9.52 -0.65 4.47
N ASP A 42 10.85 -0.49 4.46
CA ASP A 42 11.52 0.67 5.05
C ASP A 42 11.19 1.95 4.27
N GLU A 43 11.23 1.90 2.94
CA GLU A 43 10.82 3.03 2.10
C GLU A 43 9.34 3.38 2.31
N PHE A 44 8.49 2.36 2.44
CA PHE A 44 7.06 2.53 2.68
C PHE A 44 6.78 3.22 4.03
N GLU A 45 7.45 2.80 5.11
CA GLU A 45 7.34 3.40 6.44
C GLU A 45 7.80 4.87 6.44
N VAL A 46 8.94 5.16 5.81
CA VAL A 46 9.44 6.53 5.66
C VAL A 46 8.45 7.37 4.86
N THR A 47 7.91 6.82 3.78
CA THR A 47 6.97 7.53 2.92
C THR A 47 5.67 7.83 3.64
N LEU A 48 5.06 6.86 4.33
CA LEU A 48 3.83 7.05 5.12
C LEU A 48 3.98 8.10 6.22
N SER A 49 5.18 8.20 6.81
CA SER A 49 5.48 9.14 7.89
C SER A 49 5.58 10.59 7.41
N ALA A 50 5.55 10.85 6.10
CA ALA A 50 5.61 12.21 5.56
C ALA A 50 4.40 13.05 6.05
N PRO A 51 4.61 14.29 6.51
CA PRO A 51 3.55 15.14 7.07
C PRO A 51 2.32 15.31 6.18
N LYS A 52 2.51 15.29 4.85
CA LYS A 52 1.45 15.38 3.84
C LYS A 52 0.45 14.21 3.86
N PHE A 53 0.79 13.09 4.48
CA PHE A 53 -0.05 11.89 4.56
C PHE A 53 -0.65 11.64 5.93
N LEU A 54 -0.14 12.28 6.98
CA LEU A 54 -0.60 12.07 8.36
C LEU A 54 -2.10 12.32 8.54
N SER A 55 -2.66 13.30 7.82
CA SER A 55 -4.10 13.61 7.86
C SER A 55 -4.99 12.51 7.27
N ARG A 56 -4.41 11.54 6.55
CA ARG A 56 -5.10 10.42 5.91
C ARG A 56 -4.85 9.07 6.57
N LEU A 57 -4.00 9.01 7.60
CA LEU A 57 -3.70 7.78 8.35
C LEU A 57 -4.83 7.36 9.32
N TRP A 58 -6.04 7.90 9.18
CA TRP A 58 -7.16 7.47 10.00
C TRP A 58 -7.59 6.05 9.59
N PRO A 59 -7.83 5.13 10.54
CA PRO A 59 -8.21 3.77 10.22
C PRO A 59 -9.47 3.77 9.35
N ARG A 60 -9.44 2.99 8.26
CA ARG A 60 -10.66 2.55 7.59
C ARG A 60 -11.44 1.75 8.63
N GLY A 61 -12.56 2.32 9.09
CA GLY A 61 -13.51 1.63 9.96
C GLY A 61 -14.10 0.41 9.27
#